data_AF-A0A7G2C3I8-F1
#
_entry.id   AF-A0A7G2C3I8-F1
#
_cell.length_a   1.000
_cell.length_b   1.000
_cell.length_c   1.000
_cell.angle_alpha   90.00
_cell.angle_beta   90.00
_cell.angle_gamma   90.00
#
_symmetry.space_group_name_H-M   'P 1'
#
loop_
_entity.id
_entity.type
_entity.pdbx_description
1 polymer ?
#
loop_
_entity_poly.entity_id
_entity_poly.type
_entity_poly.pdbx_seq_one_letter_code
_entity_poly.pdbx_strand_id
1 'polypeptide(L)' 'MVEMDLIFGHFARRKLSTLDAELLDEYDMLLKQLDSDLFRWLIVGEKAPDDVENSKCYHALKDFIANERTELLGNY' A
#
# COMPACT_ATOMS: atom_id res chain seq x y z
N MET A 1 -9.72 10.65 1.33
CA MET A 1 -9.69 10.37 -0.12
C MET A 1 -10.25 8.96 -0.32
N VAL A 2 -11.13 8.73 -1.29
CA VAL A 2 -11.79 7.42 -1.44
C VAL A 2 -10.85 6.36 -2.02
N GLU A 3 -9.94 6.73 -2.92
CA GLU A 3 -8.96 5.77 -3.48
C GLU A 3 -8.07 5.09 -2.43
N MET A 4 -7.52 5.84 -1.47
CA MET A 4 -6.68 5.27 -0.40
C MET A 4 -7.47 4.27 0.44
N ASP A 5 -8.68 4.65 0.86
CA ASP A 5 -9.57 3.80 1.65
C ASP A 5 -9.92 2.49 0.92
N LEU A 6 -10.14 2.57 -0.40
CA LEU A 6 -10.41 1.40 -1.25
C LEU A 6 -9.20 0.47 -1.35
N ILE A 7 -8.00 1.02 -1.56
CA ILE A 7 -6.75 0.26 -1.69
C ILE A 7 -6.42 -0.43 -0.37
N PHE A 8 -6.47 0.31 0.74
CA PHE A 8 -6.23 -0.23 2.07
C PHE A 8 -7.29 -1.28 2.44
N GLY A 9 -8.56 -1.05 2.12
CA GLY A 9 -9.62 -2.03 2.33
C GLY A 9 -9.41 -3.33 1.54
N HIS A 10 -8.98 -3.22 0.28
CA HIS A 10 -8.75 -4.39 -0.56
C HIS A 10 -7.48 -5.15 -0.14
N PHE A 11 -6.40 -4.42 0.15
CA PHE A 11 -5.16 -4.99 0.69
C PHE A 11 -5.41 -5.67 2.02
N ALA A 12 -6.11 -5.01 2.95
CA ALA A 12 -6.50 -5.60 4.22
C ALA A 12 -7.25 -6.91 3.99
N ARG A 13 -8.31 -6.91 3.19
CA ARG A 13 -9.11 -8.13 3.00
C ARG A 13 -8.33 -9.31 2.39
N ARG A 14 -7.35 -9.05 1.52
CA ARG A 14 -6.53 -10.07 0.86
C ARG A 14 -5.31 -10.49 1.68
N LYS A 15 -4.65 -9.54 2.32
CA LYS A 15 -3.36 -9.74 2.97
C LYS A 15 -3.47 -9.82 4.49
N LEU A 16 -4.37 -9.11 5.20
CA LEU A 16 -4.42 -9.14 6.69
C LEU A 16 -4.51 -10.56 7.24
N SER A 17 -5.25 -11.45 6.58
CA SER A 17 -5.40 -12.86 7.01
C SER A 17 -4.13 -13.69 6.88
N THR A 18 -3.12 -13.17 6.17
CA THR A 18 -1.83 -13.81 5.89
C THR A 18 -0.63 -12.98 6.38
N LEU A 19 -0.88 -11.77 6.92
CA LEU A 19 0.18 -10.92 7.45
C LEU A 19 0.55 -11.40 8.86
N ASP A 20 1.85 -11.48 9.09
CA ASP A 20 2.41 -11.75 10.41
C ASP A 20 2.30 -10.52 11.33
N ALA A 21 2.46 -10.72 12.64
CA ALA A 21 2.31 -9.64 13.62
C ALA A 21 3.24 -8.45 13.35
N GLU A 22 4.46 -8.71 12.86
CA GLU A 22 5.42 -7.68 12.47
C GLU A 22 4.92 -6.84 11.28
N LEU A 23 4.25 -7.45 10.30
CA LEU A 23 3.71 -6.74 9.15
C LEU A 23 2.47 -5.93 9.51
N LEU A 24 1.69 -6.37 10.50
CA LEU A 24 0.56 -5.60 11.02
C LEU A 24 1.03 -4.32 11.73
N ASP A 25 2.16 -4.38 12.45
CA ASP A 25 2.75 -3.19 13.09
C ASP A 25 3.23 -2.18 12.05
N GLU A 26 3.93 -2.65 11.01
CA GLU A 26 4.33 -1.80 9.88
C GLU A 26 3.11 -1.21 9.15
N TYR A 27 2.04 -1.98 9.00
CA TYR A 27 0.79 -1.51 8.40
C TYR A 27 0.12 -0.41 9.24
N ASP A 28 0.13 -0.52 10.56
CA ASP A 28 -0.37 0.52 11.46
C ASP A 28 0.47 1.80 11.36
N MET A 29 1.80 1.68 11.24
CA MET A 29 2.70 2.81 10.99
C MET A 29 2.39 3.51 9.66
N LEU A 30 2.06 2.75 8.61
CA LEU A 30 1.64 3.28 7.33
C LEU A 30 0.29 4.00 7.44
N LEU A 31 -0.70 3.42 8.12
CA LEU A 31 -2.01 4.07 8.35
C LEU A 31 -1.91 5.38 9.14
N LYS A 32 -0.87 5.56 9.95
CA LYS A 32 -0.59 6.83 10.65
C LYS A 32 -0.03 7.91 9.72
N GLN A 33 0.42 7.57 8.52
CA GLN A 33 0.87 8.55 7.53
C GLN A 33 -0.31 9.26 6.86
N LEU A 34 -0.05 10.44 6.31
CA LEU A 34 -1.07 11.21 5.57
C LEU A 34 -1.43 10.49 4.27
N ASP A 35 -2.75 10.31 4.02
CA ASP A 35 -3.27 9.72 2.77
C ASP A 35 -2.69 10.36 1.51
N SER A 36 -2.44 11.67 1.52
CA SER A 36 -1.86 12.40 0.39
C SER A 36 -0.42 12.00 0.09
N ASP A 37 0.39 11.76 1.12
CA ASP A 37 1.78 11.37 0.96
C ASP A 37 1.88 9.92 0.51
N LEU A 38 1.12 9.02 1.15
CA LEU A 38 0.99 7.63 0.73
C LEU A 38 0.54 7.53 -0.72
N PHE A 39 -0.45 8.34 -1.14
CA PHE A 39 -0.93 8.37 -2.51
C PHE A 39 0.17 8.80 -3.49
N ARG A 40 0.98 9.79 -3.13
CA ARG A 40 2.12 10.20 -3.97
C ARG A 40 3.15 9.08 -4.08
N TRP A 41 3.50 8.42 -2.98
CA TRP A 41 4.52 7.37 -3.01
C TRP A 41 4.06 6.11 -3.74
N LEU A 42 2.80 5.70 -3.54
CA LEU A 42 2.25 4.47 -4.10
C LEU A 42 1.69 4.63 -5.52
N ILE A 43 1.04 5.76 -5.82
CA ILE A 43 0.34 6.00 -7.10
C ILE A 43 1.14 6.89 -8.05
N VAL A 44 1.64 8.02 -7.55
CA VAL A 44 2.46 8.96 -8.35
C VAL A 44 3.87 8.38 -8.57
N GLY A 45 4.33 7.50 -7.69
CA GLY A 45 5.66 6.91 -7.74
C GLY A 45 6.75 7.84 -7.19
N GLU A 46 6.36 8.77 -6.30
CA GLU A 46 7.32 9.60 -5.58
C GLU A 46 8.17 8.76 -4.60
N LYS A 47 9.33 9.29 -4.24
CA LYS A 47 10.23 8.62 -3.31
C LYS A 47 9.66 8.71 -1.89
N ALA A 48 9.42 7.55 -1.28
CA ALA A 48 9.05 7.45 0.12
C ALA A 48 10.27 7.73 1.02
N PRO A 49 10.09 8.20 2.26
CA PRO A 49 11.18 8.30 3.23
C PRO A 49 11.76 6.90 3.52
N ASP A 50 13.06 6.84 3.87
CA ASP A 50 13.78 5.58 4.13
C ASP A 50 13.08 4.65 5.13
N ASP A 51 12.41 5.22 6.14
CA ASP A 51 11.65 4.47 7.15
C ASP A 51 10.50 3.66 6.52
N VAL A 52 9.84 4.25 5.52
CA VAL A 52 8.75 3.62 4.75
C VAL A 52 9.30 2.76 3.62
N GLU A 53 10.37 3.19 2.94
CA GLU A 53 10.97 2.44 1.83
C GLU A 53 11.61 1.11 2.29
N ASN A 54 12.14 1.06 3.52
CA ASN A 54 12.65 -0.19 4.11
C ASN A 54 11.54 -1.10 4.65
N SER A 55 10.30 -0.62 4.71
CA SER A 55 9.16 -1.38 5.21
C SER A 55 8.77 -2.49 4.23
N LYS A 56 8.68 -3.73 4.73
CA LYS A 56 8.25 -4.87 3.91
C LYS A 56 6.79 -4.73 3.52
N CYS A 57 5.99 -4.15 4.42
CA CYS A 57 4.58 -3.94 4.18
C CYS A 57 4.34 -2.90 3.07
N TYR A 58 5.16 -1.85 3.01
CA TYR A 58 5.12 -0.85 1.94
C TYR A 58 5.44 -1.46 0.57
N HIS A 59 6.49 -2.28 0.48
CA HIS A 59 6.82 -3.00 -0.76
C HIS A 59 5.70 -3.97 -1.18
N ALA A 60 5.11 -4.72 -0.24
CA ALA A 60 4.00 -5.61 -0.53
C ALA A 60 2.76 -4.84 -1.02
N LEU A 61 2.49 -3.67 -0.46
CA LEU A 61 1.38 -2.79 -0.89
C LEU A 61 1.64 -2.22 -2.29
N LYS A 62 2.87 -1.76 -2.57
CA LYS A 62 3.27 -1.26 -3.88
C LYS A 62 3.15 -2.32 -4.98
N ASP A 63 3.61 -3.54 -4.70
CA ASP A 63 3.48 -4.69 -5.60
C ASP A 63 2.00 -5.05 -5.83
N PHE A 64 1.20 -5.08 -4.76
CA PHE A 64 -0.23 -5.34 -4.85
C PHE A 64 -0.95 -4.31 -5.72
N ILE A 65 -0.65 -3.02 -5.55
CA ILE A 65 -1.22 -1.94 -6.37
C ILE A 65 -0.75 -2.06 -7.82
N ALA A 66 0.52 -2.37 -8.07
CA ALA A 66 1.03 -2.56 -9.42
C ALA A 66 0.33 -3.74 -10.14
N ASN A 67 0.12 -4.84 -9.43
CA ASN A 67 -0.59 -6.02 -9.93
C ASN A 67 -2.09 -5.73 -10.16
N GLU A 68 -2.79 -5.14 -9.19
CA GLU A 68 -4.20 -4.77 -9.33
C GLU A 68 -4.39 -3.69 -10.39
N ARG A 69 -3.46 -2.74 -10.55
CA ARG A 69 -3.49 -1.80 -11.68
C ARG A 69 -3.33 -2.52 -13.01
N THR A 70 -2.50 -3.55 -13.10
CA THR A 70 -2.37 -4.35 -14.32
C THR A 70 -3.66 -5.13 -14.62
N GLU A 71 -4.38 -5.60 -13.61
CA GLU A 71 -5.64 -6.33 -13.75
C GLU A 71 -6.84 -5.38 -14.00
N LEU A 72 -6.87 -4.21 -13.34
CA LEU A 72 -7.95 -3.21 -13.45
C LEU A 72 -7.80 -2.29 -14.66
N LEU A 73 -6.57 -2.02 -15.11
CA LEU A 73 -6.27 -1.22 -16.32
C LEU A 73 -5.85 -2.10 -17.51
N GLY A 74 -5.90 -3.42 -17.35
CA GLY A 74 -5.63 -4.37 -18.41
C GLY A 74 -6.74 -4.35 -19.46
N ASN A 75 -6.60 -3.46 -20.45
CA ASN A 75 -6.63 -3.76 -21.90
C ASN A 75 -6.69 -2.44 -22.70
N TYR A 76 -5.53 -1.86 -23.02
CA TYR A 76 -5.41 -0.97 -24.19
C TYR A 76 -4.57 -1.66 -25.26
#